data_AF-A0A6I5C6Q5-F1
#
_entry.id   AF-A0A6I5C6Q5-F1
#
_cell.length_a   1.000
_cell.length_b   1.000
_cell.length_c   1.000
_cell.angle_alpha   90.00
_cell.angle_beta   90.00
_cell.angle_gamma   90.00
#
_symmetry.space_group_name_H-M   'P 1'
#
loop_
_entity.id
_entity.type
_entity.pdbx_description
1 polymer ?
#
loop_
_entity_poly.entity_id
_entity_poly.type
_entity_poly.pdbx_seq_one_letter_code
_entity_poly.pdbx_strand_id
1 'polypeptide(L)'
;VIKSVLAMRHGVMPKTLHVDGPTPEVDWSAGSGRLLTEARAWDDTGRPRRAGVSAFGVSGTNAHVILEQAPDAPTAAAERPVGGPGTAETVPAAVPLLLSARTPEALRAQAAALSARLGDGSGVRAADVAFSLATGRSALGHRAVLVGTEKNLAEHLTALAQGPAVSGGGLVDGRSVLVFPGQGSQWVGMAAGLLGESGVFADRMAECGRALAPYVDWSLA
;
A
#
# COMPACT_ATOMS: atom_id res chain seq x y z
N VAL A 1 11.09 4.62 -22.82
CA VAL A 1 10.85 5.32 -21.54
C VAL A 1 10.86 4.37 -20.34
N ILE A 2 10.00 3.35 -20.25
CA ILE A 2 9.92 2.41 -19.10
C ILE A 2 11.29 1.84 -18.69
N LYS A 3 12.07 1.30 -19.66
CA LYS A 3 13.44 0.79 -19.43
C LYS A 3 14.31 1.81 -18.69
N SER A 4 14.34 3.05 -19.17
CA SER A 4 15.17 4.11 -18.60
C SER A 4 14.73 4.50 -17.19
N VAL A 5 13.41 4.58 -16.93
CA VAL A 5 12.87 4.87 -15.60
C VAL A 5 13.23 3.76 -14.60
N LEU A 6 13.08 2.49 -15.00
CA LEU A 6 13.48 1.36 -14.15
C LEU A 6 14.99 1.31 -13.94
N ALA A 7 15.79 1.57 -14.97
CA ALA A 7 17.25 1.64 -14.85
C ALA A 7 17.69 2.73 -13.86
N MET A 8 17.06 3.90 -13.87
CA MET A 8 17.30 4.96 -12.88
C MET A 8 16.88 4.54 -11.47
N ARG A 9 15.68 3.96 -11.32
CA ARG A 9 15.15 3.50 -10.03
C ARG A 9 16.03 2.44 -9.37
N HIS A 10 16.56 1.52 -10.17
CA HIS A 10 17.38 0.41 -9.69
C HIS A 10 18.89 0.71 -9.71
N GLY A 11 19.31 1.86 -10.25
CA GLY A 11 20.73 2.22 -10.34
C GLY A 11 21.54 1.25 -11.21
N VAL A 12 20.93 0.64 -12.23
CA VAL A 12 21.57 -0.35 -13.12
C VAL A 12 21.23 -0.04 -14.57
N MET A 13 22.26 0.03 -15.42
CA MET A 13 22.12 0.06 -16.87
C MET A 13 22.11 -1.38 -17.41
N PRO A 14 20.95 -1.90 -17.88
CA PRO A 14 20.87 -3.27 -18.37
C PRO A 14 21.51 -3.43 -19.75
N LYS A 15 22.09 -4.61 -20.00
CA LYS A 15 22.72 -4.94 -21.29
C LYS A 15 21.75 -4.85 -22.47
N THR A 16 22.29 -4.51 -23.62
CA THR A 16 21.68 -4.66 -24.93
C THR A 16 22.00 -6.07 -25.44
N LEU A 17 20.98 -6.78 -25.93
CA LEU A 17 21.13 -8.14 -26.45
C LEU A 17 21.50 -8.12 -27.94
N HIS A 18 22.00 -9.26 -28.43
CA HIS A 18 22.34 -9.47 -29.85
C HIS A 18 23.38 -8.47 -30.38
N VAL A 19 24.36 -8.14 -29.54
CA VAL A 19 25.52 -7.33 -29.91
C VAL A 19 26.73 -8.25 -29.92
N ASP A 20 27.11 -8.73 -31.10
CA ASP A 20 28.34 -9.54 -31.28
C ASP A 20 29.59 -8.64 -31.35
N GLY A 21 29.40 -7.35 -31.68
CA GLY A 21 30.42 -6.32 -31.70
C GLY A 21 29.85 -4.98 -32.20
N PRO A 22 30.58 -3.87 -32.05
CA PRO A 22 30.21 -2.60 -32.69
C PRO A 22 30.18 -2.75 -34.21
N THR A 23 29.14 -2.24 -34.87
CA THR A 23 28.98 -2.32 -36.32
C THR A 23 30.10 -1.52 -37.03
N PRO A 24 30.76 -2.07 -38.08
CA PRO A 24 31.88 -1.40 -38.75
C PRO A 24 31.46 -0.18 -39.57
N GLU A 25 30.18 -0.01 -39.86
CA GLU A 25 29.61 1.12 -40.62
C GLU A 25 29.54 2.42 -39.80
N VAL A 26 29.85 2.37 -38.50
CA VAL A 26 29.87 3.52 -37.60
C VAL A 26 31.31 3.74 -37.13
N ASP A 27 31.81 4.98 -37.24
CA ASP A 27 33.07 5.37 -36.60
C ASP A 27 32.85 5.59 -35.10
N TRP A 28 33.11 4.55 -34.31
CA TRP A 28 33.00 4.60 -32.85
C TRP A 28 34.13 5.38 -32.17
N SER A 29 35.21 5.71 -32.89
CA SER A 29 36.35 6.46 -32.33
C SER A 29 36.09 7.97 -32.27
N ALA A 30 35.21 8.48 -33.15
CA ALA A 30 34.87 9.90 -33.23
C ALA A 30 34.00 10.41 -32.07
N GLY A 31 33.47 9.53 -31.20
CA GLY A 31 32.53 9.90 -30.14
C GLY A 31 32.80 9.23 -28.80
N SER A 32 32.11 9.70 -27.77
CA SER A 32 32.16 9.13 -26.41
C SER A 32 31.13 8.02 -26.16
N GLY A 33 30.33 7.69 -27.17
CA GLY A 33 29.27 6.68 -27.08
C GLY A 33 29.84 5.26 -27.02
N ARG A 34 29.27 4.42 -26.14
CA ARG A 34 29.64 3.00 -26.02
C ARG A 34 28.38 2.15 -25.97
N LEU A 35 28.43 0.99 -26.60
CA LEU A 35 27.38 -0.02 -26.48
C LEU A 35 27.41 -0.65 -25.09
N LEU A 36 26.23 -0.80 -24.49
CA LEU A 36 26.05 -1.55 -23.23
C LEU A 36 25.97 -3.05 -23.54
N THR A 37 27.10 -3.70 -23.81
CA THR A 37 27.16 -5.17 -24.04
C THR A 37 26.98 -5.98 -22.75
N GLU A 38 27.28 -5.36 -21.61
CA GLU A 38 27.13 -5.94 -20.28
C GLU A 38 26.25 -5.03 -19.39
N ALA A 39 25.60 -5.64 -18.40
CA ALA A 39 24.86 -4.89 -17.40
C ALA A 39 25.87 -4.26 -16.44
N ARG A 40 25.66 -2.99 -16.10
CA ARG A 40 26.58 -2.26 -15.22
C ARG A 40 25.82 -1.40 -14.23
N ALA A 41 26.45 -1.13 -13.09
CA ALA A 41 25.97 -0.12 -12.17
C ALA A 41 25.87 1.24 -12.89
N TRP A 42 24.83 1.99 -12.56
CA TRP A 42 24.69 3.39 -12.92
C TRP A 42 25.17 4.22 -11.74
N ASP A 43 26.47 4.50 -11.73
CA ASP A 43 27.15 5.12 -10.60
C ASP A 43 26.48 6.42 -10.17
N ASP A 44 26.38 6.61 -8.85
CA ASP A 44 26.00 7.90 -8.28
C ASP A 44 27.21 8.82 -8.34
N THR A 45 27.05 9.95 -9.03
CA THR A 45 28.10 10.95 -9.23
C THR A 45 27.84 12.23 -8.44
N GLY A 46 26.90 12.19 -7.48
CA GLY A 46 26.40 13.37 -6.77
C GLY A 46 25.54 14.28 -7.65
N ARG A 47 25.09 13.78 -8.81
CA ARG A 47 24.22 14.48 -9.76
C ARG A 47 23.06 13.57 -10.15
N PRO A 48 21.85 14.10 -10.40
CA PRO A 48 20.73 13.32 -10.88
C PRO A 48 21.09 12.56 -12.17
N ARG A 49 20.80 11.26 -12.21
CA ARG A 49 20.99 10.47 -13.43
C ARG A 49 20.07 11.00 -14.53
N ARG A 50 20.59 11.12 -15.76
CA ARG A 50 19.83 11.59 -16.93
C ARG A 50 19.95 10.60 -18.09
N ALA A 51 18.87 10.46 -18.86
CA ALA A 51 18.84 9.60 -20.04
C ALA A 51 18.09 10.26 -21.19
N GLY A 52 18.63 10.15 -22.39
CA GLY A 52 17.89 10.42 -23.63
C GLY A 52 17.13 9.18 -24.09
N VAL A 53 15.91 9.38 -24.61
CA VAL A 53 15.16 8.36 -25.34
C VAL A 53 14.72 8.94 -26.67
N SER A 54 15.18 8.33 -27.76
CA SER A 54 14.82 8.71 -29.13
C SER A 54 13.86 7.69 -29.74
N ALA A 55 12.95 8.17 -30.59
CA ALA A 55 12.13 7.35 -31.48
C ALA A 55 12.06 8.03 -32.85
N PHE A 56 12.30 7.25 -33.91
CA PHE A 56 12.32 7.74 -35.29
C PHE A 56 11.29 6.93 -36.08
N GLY A 57 10.22 7.60 -36.52
CA GLY A 57 9.13 6.97 -37.26
C GLY A 57 9.48 6.86 -38.75
N VAL A 58 9.03 5.78 -39.40
CA VAL A 58 9.21 5.57 -40.84
C VAL A 58 8.62 6.70 -41.71
N SER A 59 7.61 7.41 -41.20
CA SER A 59 7.02 8.58 -41.85
C SER A 59 7.92 9.82 -41.83
N GLY A 60 9.07 9.78 -41.15
CA GLY A 60 9.99 10.91 -40.98
C GLY A 60 9.73 11.75 -39.72
N THR A 61 8.72 11.41 -38.91
CA THR A 61 8.49 12.09 -37.62
C THR A 61 9.44 11.56 -36.55
N ASN A 62 10.14 12.48 -35.89
CA ASN A 62 11.15 12.17 -34.88
C ASN A 62 10.72 12.72 -33.51
N ALA A 63 10.99 11.95 -32.45
CA ALA A 63 10.79 12.38 -31.08
C ALA A 63 12.04 12.09 -30.25
N HIS A 64 12.39 13.02 -29.37
CA HIS A 64 13.46 12.84 -28.40
C HIS A 64 13.01 13.41 -27.05
N VAL A 65 13.18 12.63 -26.00
CA VAL A 65 12.85 13.05 -24.63
C VAL A 65 14.06 12.87 -23.72
N ILE A 66 14.27 13.84 -22.84
CA ILE A 66 15.25 13.78 -21.77
C ILE A 66 14.52 13.43 -20.48
N LEU A 67 15.00 12.38 -19.80
CA LEU A 67 14.51 11.93 -18.51
C LEU A 67 15.56 12.28 -17.45
N GLU A 68 15.11 12.66 -16.27
CA GLU A 68 15.94 12.88 -15.09
C GLU A 68 15.42 12.02 -13.94
N GLN A 69 16.33 11.50 -13.12
CA GLN A 69 16.00 10.83 -11.86
C GLN A 69 15.12 11.73 -11.00
N ALA A 70 14.07 11.16 -10.41
CA ALA A 70 13.25 11.89 -9.45
C ALA A 70 14.13 12.44 -8.30
N PRO A 71 13.85 13.63 -7.76
CA PRO A 71 14.54 14.12 -6.58
C PRO A 71 14.50 13.06 -5.48
N ASP A 72 15.57 12.96 -4.69
CA ASP A 72 15.54 12.11 -3.51
C ASP A 72 14.35 12.57 -2.66
N ALA A 73 13.40 11.66 -2.45
CA ALA A 73 12.35 11.92 -1.49
C ALA A 73 13.07 12.16 -0.16
N PRO A 74 12.79 13.26 0.56
CA PRO A 74 13.34 13.44 1.89
C PRO A 74 13.08 12.15 2.65
N THR A 75 14.13 11.61 3.26
CA THR A 75 14.15 10.28 3.84
C THR A 75 13.20 10.25 5.04
N ALA A 76 11.90 10.13 4.79
CA ALA A 76 10.87 9.92 5.82
C ALA A 76 11.05 8.55 6.54
N ALA A 77 12.13 7.84 6.21
CA ALA A 77 12.59 6.63 6.87
C ALA A 77 13.63 6.88 7.98
N ALA A 78 14.14 8.11 8.18
CA ALA A 78 15.09 8.41 9.27
C ALA A 78 14.52 9.33 10.37
N GLU A 79 13.47 10.10 10.08
CA GLU A 79 12.71 10.86 11.08
C GLU A 79 11.22 10.52 10.92
N ARG A 80 10.87 9.29 11.32
CA ARG A 80 9.49 9.06 11.77
C ARG A 80 9.35 9.86 13.08
N PRO A 81 8.20 10.48 13.37
CA PRO A 81 8.00 11.13 14.67
C PRO A 81 8.18 10.09 15.77
N VAL A 82 9.36 10.04 16.37
CA VAL A 82 9.53 9.43 17.69
C VAL A 82 8.69 10.30 18.60
N GLY A 83 7.68 9.68 19.21
CA GLY A 83 6.53 10.34 19.78
C GLY A 83 6.85 11.60 20.59
N GLY A 84 6.05 12.64 20.37
CA GLY A 84 5.78 13.59 21.43
C GLY A 84 5.23 12.84 22.65
N PRO A 85 5.35 13.38 23.87
CA PRO A 85 4.90 12.71 25.09
C PRO A 85 3.39 12.44 24.97
N GLY A 86 3.02 11.19 24.65
CA GLY A 86 1.62 10.78 24.46
C GLY A 86 1.32 9.85 23.28
N THR A 87 2.20 9.67 22.29
CA THR A 87 1.94 8.74 21.17
C THR A 87 3.01 7.66 21.11
N ALA A 88 2.84 6.59 21.90
CA ALA A 88 3.39 5.31 21.50
C ALA A 88 2.83 5.00 20.10
N GLU A 89 3.68 4.59 19.14
CA GLU A 89 3.19 3.97 17.90
C GLU A 89 2.41 2.71 18.30
N THR A 90 1.13 2.89 18.61
CA THR A 90 0.20 1.78 18.74
C THR A 90 0.01 1.26 17.33
N VAL A 91 0.81 0.25 16.96
CA VAL A 91 0.43 -0.65 15.87
C VAL A 91 -1.02 -1.02 16.14
N PRO A 92 -1.96 -0.71 15.23
CA PRO A 92 -3.36 -1.02 15.46
C PRO A 92 -3.47 -2.51 15.85
N ALA A 93 -4.15 -2.79 16.97
CA ALA A 93 -4.36 -4.16 17.44
C ALA A 93 -5.03 -5.04 16.37
N ALA A 94 -5.76 -4.42 15.43
CA ALA A 94 -6.19 -5.03 14.19
C ALA A 94 -6.18 -4.01 13.04
N VAL A 95 -5.89 -4.50 11.84
CA VAL A 95 -5.84 -3.75 10.59
C VAL A 95 -6.88 -4.32 9.62
N PRO A 96 -7.74 -3.48 9.01
CA PRO A 96 -8.69 -3.92 8.00
C PRO A 96 -8.08 -3.90 6.59
N LEU A 97 -8.00 -5.06 5.94
CA LEU A 97 -7.68 -5.17 4.52
C LEU A 97 -8.97 -5.16 3.70
N LEU A 98 -9.14 -4.10 2.88
CA LEU A 98 -10.27 -3.93 1.98
C LEU A 98 -9.91 -4.47 0.59
N LEU A 99 -10.56 -5.55 0.16
CA LEU A 99 -10.38 -6.12 -1.18
C LEU A 99 -11.65 -5.93 -2.01
N SER A 100 -11.49 -5.66 -3.30
CA SER A 100 -12.63 -5.64 -4.21
C SER A 100 -12.26 -5.99 -5.65
N ALA A 101 -13.15 -6.68 -6.35
CA ALA A 101 -12.95 -7.09 -7.73
C ALA A 101 -14.26 -7.07 -8.54
N ARG A 102 -14.13 -7.20 -9.87
CA ARG A 102 -15.29 -7.32 -10.78
C ARG A 102 -15.90 -8.72 -10.83
N THR A 103 -15.16 -9.74 -10.41
CA THR A 103 -15.65 -11.12 -10.33
C THR A 103 -15.16 -11.78 -9.03
N PRO A 104 -15.82 -12.84 -8.54
CA PRO A 104 -15.34 -13.59 -7.39
C PRO A 104 -13.96 -14.21 -7.58
N GLU A 105 -13.62 -14.66 -8.80
CA GLU A 105 -12.32 -15.25 -9.15
C GLU A 105 -11.21 -14.20 -9.03
N ALA A 106 -11.47 -12.98 -9.49
CA ALA A 106 -10.53 -11.88 -9.41
C ALA A 106 -10.32 -11.42 -7.95
N LEU A 107 -11.36 -11.53 -7.10
CA LEU A 107 -11.23 -11.25 -5.66
C LEU A 107 -10.30 -12.27 -4.99
N ARG A 108 -10.44 -13.56 -5.32
CA ARG A 108 -9.56 -14.64 -4.84
C ARG A 108 -8.13 -14.48 -5.34
N ALA A 109 -7.95 -14.12 -6.61
CA ALA A 109 -6.64 -13.84 -7.18
C ALA A 109 -5.96 -12.64 -6.49
N GLN A 110 -6.72 -11.58 -6.16
CA GLN A 110 -6.20 -10.44 -5.40
C GLN A 110 -5.77 -10.85 -3.98
N ALA A 111 -6.54 -11.70 -3.31
CA ALA A 111 -6.18 -12.23 -2.00
C ALA A 111 -4.88 -13.05 -2.05
N ALA A 112 -4.73 -13.92 -3.05
CA ALA A 112 -3.51 -14.71 -3.26
C ALA A 112 -2.28 -13.83 -3.54
N ALA A 113 -2.41 -12.84 -4.43
CA ALA A 113 -1.33 -11.91 -4.75
C ALA A 113 -0.91 -11.09 -3.52
N LEU A 114 -1.87 -10.68 -2.68
CA LEU A 114 -1.57 -9.93 -1.47
C LEU A 114 -0.91 -10.80 -0.40
N SER A 115 -1.34 -12.05 -0.24
CA SER A 115 -0.70 -13.03 0.65
C SER A 115 0.77 -13.22 0.26
N ALA A 116 1.05 -13.44 -1.03
CA ALA A 116 2.41 -13.55 -1.54
C ALA A 116 3.24 -12.27 -1.29
N ARG A 117 2.63 -11.08 -1.46
CA ARG A 117 3.31 -9.80 -1.24
C ARG A 117 3.66 -9.54 0.23
N LEU A 118 2.83 -9.99 1.18
CA LEU A 118 3.15 -9.88 2.60
C LEU A 118 4.20 -10.92 3.03
N GLY A 119 4.26 -12.07 2.36
CA GLY A 119 5.20 -13.15 2.64
C GLY A 119 6.57 -13.03 1.95
N ASP A 120 6.78 -12.07 1.04
CA ASP A 120 7.99 -11.98 0.22
C ASP A 120 9.25 -11.45 0.95
N GLY A 121 9.14 -11.18 2.26
CA GLY A 121 10.26 -10.69 3.09
C GLY A 121 10.64 -9.24 2.84
N SER A 122 9.87 -8.48 2.06
CA SER A 122 10.17 -7.06 1.77
C SER A 122 9.93 -6.10 2.94
N GLY A 123 9.40 -6.59 4.07
CA GLY A 123 9.17 -5.78 5.28
C GLY A 123 8.05 -4.75 5.15
N VAL A 124 7.11 -4.96 4.22
CA VAL A 124 5.95 -4.07 4.05
C VAL A 124 5.03 -4.19 5.26
N ARG A 125 4.72 -3.06 5.91
CA ARG A 125 3.81 -3.01 7.06
C ARG A 125 2.36 -3.26 6.62
N ALA A 126 1.61 -4.04 7.40
CA ALA A 126 0.21 -4.31 7.07
C ALA A 126 -0.66 -3.04 7.08
N ALA A 127 -0.33 -2.08 7.94
CA ALA A 127 -1.02 -0.79 8.00
C ALA A 127 -0.86 0.03 6.70
N ASP A 128 0.34 0.04 6.10
CA ASP A 128 0.59 0.75 4.83
C ASP A 128 -0.17 0.09 3.68
N VAL A 129 -0.26 -1.24 3.70
CA VAL A 129 -1.09 -2.01 2.75
C VAL A 129 -2.55 -1.65 2.90
N ALA A 130 -3.09 -1.67 4.12
CA ALA A 130 -4.48 -1.33 4.39
C ALA A 130 -4.83 0.09 3.92
N PHE A 131 -3.98 1.06 4.26
CA PHE A 131 -4.12 2.44 3.81
C PHE A 131 -4.11 2.54 2.28
N SER A 132 -3.17 1.86 1.62
CA SER A 132 -3.06 1.84 0.16
C SER A 132 -4.27 1.20 -0.52
N LEU A 133 -4.84 0.15 0.07
CA LEU A 133 -6.06 -0.49 -0.41
C LEU A 133 -7.28 0.42 -0.24
N ALA A 134 -7.39 1.10 0.91
CA ALA A 134 -8.53 1.95 1.23
C ALA A 134 -8.56 3.25 0.40
N THR A 135 -7.39 3.82 0.09
CA THR A 135 -7.28 5.14 -0.53
C THR A 135 -6.83 5.12 -2.00
N GLY A 136 -6.11 4.08 -2.41
CA GLY A 136 -5.45 4.00 -3.71
C GLY A 136 -6.02 2.96 -4.67
N ARG A 137 -7.16 2.33 -4.35
CA ARG A 137 -7.81 1.32 -5.21
C ARG A 137 -9.28 1.63 -5.41
N SER A 138 -9.78 1.32 -6.61
CA SER A 138 -11.21 1.44 -6.91
C SER A 138 -12.03 0.42 -6.12
N ALA A 139 -13.21 0.84 -5.63
CA ALA A 139 -14.14 -0.02 -4.89
C ALA A 139 -15.13 -0.70 -5.84
N LEU A 140 -14.86 -1.97 -6.18
CA LEU A 140 -15.63 -2.77 -7.15
C LEU A 140 -16.77 -3.58 -6.49
N GLY A 141 -17.54 -4.31 -7.30
CA GLY A 141 -18.80 -4.94 -6.87
C GLY A 141 -18.66 -6.13 -5.92
N HIS A 142 -17.66 -7.00 -6.11
CA HIS A 142 -17.37 -8.08 -5.17
C HIS A 142 -16.38 -7.59 -4.14
N ARG A 143 -16.74 -7.64 -2.84
CA ARG A 143 -15.92 -7.05 -1.77
C ARG A 143 -15.70 -8.06 -0.66
N ALA A 144 -14.52 -7.97 -0.04
CA ALA A 144 -14.19 -8.68 1.19
C ALA A 144 -13.42 -7.74 2.12
N VAL A 145 -13.68 -7.87 3.42
CA VAL A 145 -12.93 -7.19 4.48
C VAL A 145 -12.33 -8.25 5.37
N LEU A 146 -11.01 -8.23 5.51
CA LEU A 146 -10.29 -9.09 6.45
C LEU A 146 -9.76 -8.21 7.57
N VAL A 147 -10.12 -8.52 8.81
CA VAL A 147 -9.60 -7.82 9.99
C VAL A 147 -8.64 -8.73 10.70
N GLY A 148 -7.44 -8.24 10.99
CA GLY A 148 -6.41 -9.07 11.62
C GLY A 148 -5.17 -8.30 12.03
N THR A 149 -4.24 -9.00 12.67
CA THR A 149 -2.89 -8.52 13.00
C THR A 149 -1.92 -8.92 11.90
N GLU A 150 -0.71 -8.37 11.93
CA GLU A 150 0.36 -8.80 11.02
C GLU A 150 0.63 -10.33 11.08
N LYS A 151 0.33 -10.98 12.21
CA LYS A 151 0.56 -12.42 12.41
C LYS A 151 -0.48 -13.31 11.73
N ASN A 152 -1.72 -12.86 11.58
CA ASN A 152 -2.82 -13.71 11.07
C ASN A 152 -3.40 -13.25 9.72
N LEU A 153 -3.03 -12.07 9.22
CA LEU A 153 -3.53 -11.55 7.95
C LEU A 153 -3.17 -12.46 6.76
N ALA A 154 -1.97 -13.06 6.76
CA ALA A 154 -1.56 -13.99 5.69
C ALA A 154 -2.45 -15.25 5.66
N GLU A 155 -2.83 -15.77 6.82
CA GLU A 155 -3.76 -16.90 6.94
C GLU A 155 -5.15 -16.50 6.45
N HIS A 156 -5.68 -15.36 6.90
CA HIS A 156 -6.98 -14.85 6.46
C HIS A 156 -7.04 -14.63 4.94
N LEU A 157 -5.96 -14.11 4.33
CA LEU A 157 -5.86 -13.94 2.88
C LEU A 157 -5.81 -15.28 2.15
N THR A 158 -5.09 -16.25 2.69
CA THR A 158 -5.01 -17.60 2.12
C THR A 158 -6.38 -18.30 2.19
N ALA A 159 -7.08 -18.17 3.31
CA ALA A 159 -8.44 -18.66 3.47
C ALA A 159 -9.41 -18.01 2.48
N LEU A 160 -9.31 -16.69 2.25
CA LEU A 160 -10.12 -16.00 1.25
C LEU A 160 -9.79 -16.47 -0.19
N ALA A 161 -8.51 -16.73 -0.48
CA ALA A 161 -8.08 -17.17 -1.81
C ALA A 161 -8.56 -18.60 -2.14
N GLN A 162 -8.62 -19.48 -1.15
CA GLN A 162 -8.98 -20.90 -1.30
C GLN A 162 -10.45 -21.21 -0.99
N GLY A 163 -11.11 -20.35 -0.22
CA GLY A 163 -12.48 -20.55 0.22
C GLY A 163 -13.51 -20.40 -0.91
N PRO A 164 -14.76 -20.84 -0.68
CA PRO A 164 -15.86 -20.53 -1.56
C PRO A 164 -15.97 -19.01 -1.70
N ALA A 165 -16.43 -18.54 -2.87
CA ALA A 165 -16.67 -17.13 -3.09
C ALA A 165 -17.61 -16.58 -2.00
N VAL A 166 -17.05 -15.88 -1.01
CA VAL A 166 -17.86 -15.24 0.03
C VAL A 166 -18.53 -14.03 -0.63
N SER A 167 -19.73 -14.23 -1.15
CA SER A 167 -20.61 -13.15 -1.57
C SER A 167 -21.18 -12.50 -0.32
N GLY A 168 -20.42 -11.59 0.29
CA GLY A 168 -21.04 -10.50 1.03
C GLY A 168 -21.96 -9.78 0.05
N GLY A 169 -23.26 -9.77 0.34
CA GLY A 169 -24.30 -9.27 -0.55
C GLY A 169 -23.89 -7.93 -1.19
N GLY A 170 -24.22 -7.80 -2.48
CA GLY A 170 -23.84 -6.65 -3.30
C GLY A 170 -24.16 -5.31 -2.64
N LEU A 171 -23.57 -4.25 -3.19
CA LEU A 171 -23.73 -2.88 -2.71
C LEU A 171 -25.20 -2.58 -2.37
N VAL A 172 -25.53 -2.50 -1.08
CA VAL A 172 -26.81 -1.97 -0.63
C VAL A 172 -26.67 -0.47 -0.70
N ASP A 173 -27.04 0.12 -1.84
CA ASP A 173 -27.17 1.56 -1.93
C ASP A 173 -28.42 1.95 -1.13
N GLY A 174 -28.22 2.67 -0.02
CA GLY A 174 -29.28 2.93 0.93
C GLY A 174 -28.81 3.74 2.13
N ARG A 175 -29.76 4.44 2.76
CA ARG A 175 -29.50 5.15 4.00
C ARG A 175 -29.36 4.14 5.15
N SER A 176 -28.31 4.28 5.94
CA SER A 176 -28.15 3.52 7.18
C SER A 176 -29.12 4.03 8.24
N VAL A 177 -29.69 3.11 9.03
CA VAL A 177 -30.53 3.42 10.20
C VAL A 177 -29.81 2.91 11.45
N LEU A 178 -29.65 3.76 12.45
CA LEU A 178 -29.14 3.37 13.77
C LEU A 178 -30.32 2.95 14.65
N VAL A 179 -30.31 1.70 15.11
CA VAL A 179 -31.34 1.13 15.98
C VAL A 179 -30.76 1.01 17.39
N PHE A 180 -31.43 1.60 18.38
CA PHE A 180 -31.04 1.58 19.79
C PHE A 180 -32.02 0.69 20.57
N PRO A 181 -31.70 -0.60 20.80
CA PRO A 181 -32.57 -1.50 21.55
C PRO A 181 -32.64 -1.11 23.03
N GLY A 182 -33.68 -1.57 23.71
CA GLY A 182 -33.84 -1.42 25.16
C GLY A 182 -33.06 -2.46 25.96
N GLN A 183 -33.63 -2.91 27.07
CA GLN A 183 -33.03 -3.92 27.96
C GLN A 183 -32.85 -5.29 27.27
N GLY A 184 -31.76 -6.01 27.61
CA GLY A 184 -31.50 -7.39 27.19
C GLY A 184 -30.18 -7.62 26.45
N SER A 185 -29.45 -6.57 26.07
CA SER A 185 -28.17 -6.68 25.34
C SER A 185 -26.93 -6.53 26.23
N GLN A 186 -27.10 -6.25 27.52
CA GLN A 186 -26.00 -6.06 28.46
C GLN A 186 -25.30 -7.39 28.81
N TRP A 187 -24.00 -7.31 29.06
CA TRP A 187 -23.19 -8.41 29.58
C TRP A 187 -22.01 -7.88 30.39
N VAL A 188 -21.46 -8.70 31.29
CA VAL A 188 -20.37 -8.30 32.20
C VAL A 188 -19.08 -8.07 31.41
N GLY A 189 -18.54 -6.85 31.47
CA GLY A 189 -17.34 -6.46 30.72
C GLY A 189 -17.62 -5.83 29.36
N MET A 190 -18.88 -5.56 29.02
CA MET A 190 -19.23 -4.86 27.79
C MET A 190 -18.45 -3.54 27.64
N ALA A 191 -17.95 -3.28 26.44
CA ALA A 191 -17.19 -2.09 26.06
C ALA A 191 -15.85 -1.85 26.79
N ALA A 192 -15.41 -2.72 27.72
CA ALA A 192 -14.15 -2.54 28.43
C ALA A 192 -12.92 -2.49 27.50
N GLY A 193 -12.88 -3.33 26.46
CA GLY A 193 -11.82 -3.27 25.44
C GLY A 193 -11.87 -1.95 24.64
N LEU A 194 -13.07 -1.49 24.27
CA LEU A 194 -13.24 -0.25 23.51
C LEU A 194 -12.82 1.00 24.31
N LEU A 195 -13.00 0.99 25.64
CA LEU A 195 -12.48 2.05 26.51
C LEU A 195 -10.96 2.17 26.47
N GLY A 196 -10.24 1.04 26.34
CA GLY A 196 -8.78 1.03 26.25
C GLY A 196 -8.22 1.27 24.85
N GLU A 197 -8.95 0.89 23.81
CA GLU A 197 -8.45 0.86 22.42
C GLU A 197 -8.96 2.02 21.55
N SER A 198 -10.06 2.69 21.94
CA SER A 198 -10.69 3.74 21.14
C SER A 198 -10.84 5.03 21.94
N GLY A 199 -9.98 6.01 21.64
CA GLY A 199 -10.08 7.35 22.23
C GLY A 199 -11.45 8.00 22.01
N VAL A 200 -12.03 7.85 20.81
CA VAL A 200 -13.37 8.37 20.48
C VAL A 200 -14.45 7.78 21.40
N PHE A 201 -14.38 6.47 21.66
CA PHE A 201 -15.33 5.80 22.55
C PHE A 201 -15.12 6.22 24.01
N ALA A 202 -13.87 6.23 24.47
CA ALA A 202 -13.49 6.63 25.82
C ALA A 202 -13.92 8.08 26.13
N ASP A 203 -13.67 9.01 25.21
CA ASP A 203 -14.06 10.41 25.35
C ASP A 203 -15.59 10.56 25.51
N ARG A 204 -16.35 9.81 24.70
CA ARG A 204 -17.82 9.82 24.78
C ARG A 204 -18.33 9.20 26.08
N MET A 205 -17.72 8.11 26.55
CA MET A 205 -18.09 7.50 27.83
C MET A 205 -17.79 8.44 29.01
N ALA A 206 -16.64 9.13 28.97
CA ALA A 206 -16.28 10.12 29.98
C ALA A 206 -17.25 11.32 30.00
N GLU A 207 -17.71 11.76 28.83
CA GLU A 207 -18.75 12.80 28.71
C GLU A 207 -20.07 12.35 29.35
N CYS A 208 -20.54 11.14 29.03
CA CYS A 208 -21.74 10.56 29.64
C CYS A 208 -21.60 10.44 31.17
N GLY A 209 -20.43 10.00 31.65
CA GLY A 209 -20.16 9.88 33.09
C GLY A 209 -20.29 11.21 33.81
N ARG A 210 -19.74 12.30 33.25
CA ARG A 210 -19.89 13.65 33.81
C ARG A 210 -21.35 14.13 33.83
N ALA A 211 -22.10 13.83 32.78
CA ALA A 211 -23.50 14.22 32.68
C ALA A 211 -24.40 13.46 33.69
N LEU A 212 -24.07 12.19 33.97
CA LEU A 212 -24.84 11.33 34.89
C LEU A 212 -24.44 11.51 36.36
N ALA A 213 -23.21 11.96 36.65
CA ALA A 213 -22.67 12.05 38.00
C ALA A 213 -23.59 12.73 39.05
N PRO A 214 -24.38 13.77 38.72
CA PRO A 214 -25.32 14.36 39.70
C PRO A 214 -26.51 13.47 40.08
N TYR A 215 -26.79 12.42 39.30
CA TYR A 215 -28.00 11.60 39.40
C TYR A 215 -27.74 10.18 39.89
N VAL A 216 -26.47 9.76 39.99
CA VAL A 216 -26.05 8.41 40.36
C VAL A 216 -24.93 8.43 41.39
N ASP A 217 -24.82 7.38 42.18
CA ASP A 217 -23.80 7.18 43.22
C ASP A 217 -22.65 6.24 42.79
N TRP A 218 -22.60 5.91 41.50
CA TRP A 218 -21.59 5.04 40.87
C TRP A 218 -20.91 5.72 39.68
N SER A 219 -19.70 5.25 39.34
CA SER A 219 -18.94 5.74 38.18
C SER A 219 -19.25 4.93 36.94
N LEU A 220 -19.50 5.63 35.82
CA LEU A 220 -19.63 5.01 34.50
C LEU A 220 -18.28 4.57 33.91
N ALA A 221 -17.19 5.18 34.38
CA ALA A 221 -15.81 4.90 33.97
C ALA A 221 -15.06 4.11 35.04
#